data_AF-W6YNM4-F1
#
_entry.id   AF-W6YNM4-F1
#
_cell.length_a   1.000
_cell.length_b   1.000
_cell.length_c   1.000
_cell.angle_alpha   90.00
_cell.angle_beta   90.00
_cell.angle_gamma   90.00
#
_symmetry.space_group_name_H-M   'P 1'
#
loop_
_entity.id
_entity.type
_entity.pdbx_description
1 polymer ?
#
loop_
_entity_poly.entity_id
_entity_poly.type
_entity_poly.pdbx_seq_one_letter_code
_entity_poly.pdbx_strand_id
1 'polypeptide(L)'
;MDVITPRISSVPWAAALINDPNWKLVSTFSRTPKSSGEDGFFGKTLKTDSTIRTFLSFRPSQETEGDLPFLETRTILDLGPDLDGYPQTAHGGLQAALMDELCGVIVTQNRDAKVEKAQKLGQAVKVPDYYTAYLNTTYKKPLPTPGLLLCTAKIERTEGVDRKIFIRTTLEDGNGTVYTIGEGLFVKLAVKL
;
A
#
# COMPACT_ATOMS: atom_id res chain seq x y z
N MET A 1 -2.25 -13.02 7.92
CA MET A 1 -2.14 -12.54 6.52
C MET A 1 -3.52 -12.64 5.92
N ASP A 2 -3.97 -11.62 5.19
CA ASP A 2 -5.24 -11.69 4.47
C ASP A 2 -5.14 -12.75 3.35
N VAL A 3 -6.25 -13.39 3.00
CA VAL A 3 -6.26 -14.55 2.09
C VAL A 3 -6.97 -14.21 0.77
N ILE A 4 -6.57 -14.87 -0.30
CA ILE A 4 -7.28 -14.79 -1.59
C ILE A 4 -8.62 -15.51 -1.43
N THR A 5 -9.71 -14.79 -1.65
CA THR A 5 -11.07 -15.33 -1.56
C THR A 5 -11.63 -15.68 -2.94
N PRO A 6 -12.63 -16.58 -3.04
CA PRO A 6 -13.32 -16.86 -4.30
C PRO A 6 -13.88 -15.60 -4.97
N ARG A 7 -14.35 -14.63 -4.19
CA ARG A 7 -14.82 -13.33 -4.69
C ARG A 7 -13.73 -12.61 -5.48
N ILE A 8 -12.53 -12.51 -4.90
CA ILE A 8 -11.40 -11.83 -5.52
C ILE A 8 -10.92 -12.60 -6.76
N SER A 9 -10.72 -13.91 -6.65
CA SER A 9 -10.24 -14.74 -7.76
C SER A 9 -11.24 -14.88 -8.91
N SER A 10 -12.53 -14.55 -8.69
CA SER A 10 -13.54 -14.57 -9.75
C SER A 10 -13.51 -13.32 -10.65
N VAL A 11 -12.82 -12.25 -10.21
CA VAL A 11 -12.67 -11.02 -10.99
C VAL A 11 -11.48 -11.15 -11.95
N PRO A 12 -11.67 -11.03 -13.29
CA PRO A 12 -10.63 -11.36 -14.26
C PRO A 12 -9.29 -10.62 -14.07
N TRP A 13 -9.33 -9.30 -13.86
CA TRP A 13 -8.10 -8.51 -13.65
C TRP A 13 -7.38 -8.89 -12.35
N ALA A 14 -8.13 -9.24 -11.30
CA ALA A 14 -7.57 -9.62 -10.02
C ALA A 14 -6.93 -11.00 -10.10
N ALA A 15 -7.60 -11.96 -10.74
CA ALA A 15 -7.06 -13.27 -11.04
C ALA A 15 -5.79 -13.19 -11.90
N ALA A 16 -5.76 -12.28 -12.89
CA ALA A 16 -4.57 -12.05 -13.70
C ALA A 16 -3.39 -11.57 -12.85
N LEU A 17 -3.59 -10.59 -11.96
CA LEU A 17 -2.52 -10.13 -11.04
C LEU A 17 -2.07 -11.22 -10.06
N ILE A 18 -3.02 -12.00 -9.50
CA ILE A 18 -2.73 -13.08 -8.56
C ILE A 18 -1.86 -14.18 -9.20
N ASN A 19 -2.10 -14.48 -10.46
CA ASN A 19 -1.42 -15.55 -11.19
C ASN A 19 -0.20 -15.08 -12.00
N ASP A 20 0.10 -13.78 -12.00
CA ASP A 20 1.24 -13.23 -12.75
C ASP A 20 2.56 -13.52 -12.01
N PRO A 21 3.49 -14.32 -12.59
CA PRO A 21 4.75 -14.68 -11.94
C PRO A 21 5.68 -13.48 -11.70
N ASN A 22 5.42 -12.33 -12.34
CA ASN A 22 6.17 -11.10 -12.12
C ASN A 22 5.80 -10.41 -10.81
N TRP A 23 4.73 -10.85 -10.14
CA TRP A 23 4.26 -10.31 -8.86
C TRP A 23 4.28 -11.37 -7.77
N LYS A 24 4.82 -10.99 -6.61
CA LYS A 24 4.85 -11.81 -5.41
C LYS A 24 3.91 -11.23 -4.37
N LEU A 25 2.93 -12.02 -3.93
CA LEU A 25 2.10 -11.70 -2.78
C LEU A 25 2.98 -11.62 -1.52
N VAL A 26 2.84 -10.53 -0.76
CA VAL A 26 3.59 -10.27 0.47
C VAL A 26 2.66 -9.85 1.60
N SER A 27 3.17 -9.90 2.83
CA SER A 27 2.40 -9.47 4.00
C SER A 27 2.19 -7.97 3.98
N THR A 28 0.95 -7.51 4.12
CA THR A 28 0.65 -6.12 4.44
C THR A 28 0.76 -5.95 5.97
N PHE A 29 1.89 -5.47 6.46
CA PHE A 29 2.18 -5.44 7.91
C PHE A 29 1.19 -4.60 8.71
N SER A 30 0.68 -3.50 8.16
CA SER A 30 -0.36 -2.67 8.78
C SER A 30 -1.71 -3.37 8.98
N ARG A 31 -1.89 -4.56 8.41
CA ARG A 31 -3.07 -5.43 8.64
C ARG A 31 -2.89 -6.42 9.78
N THR A 32 -1.74 -6.37 10.46
CA THR A 32 -1.38 -7.22 11.60
C THR A 32 -1.04 -6.33 12.79
N PRO A 33 -1.99 -6.12 13.72
CA PRO A 33 -1.76 -5.24 14.86
C PRO A 33 -0.58 -5.68 15.71
N LYS A 34 0.24 -4.72 16.14
CA LYS A 34 1.41 -4.98 16.99
C LYS A 34 1.08 -4.68 18.45
N SER A 35 1.90 -5.23 19.36
CA SER A 35 1.77 -5.00 20.79
C SER A 35 1.97 -3.54 21.20
N SER A 36 2.70 -2.75 20.40
CA SER A 36 2.86 -1.30 20.57
C SER A 36 1.58 -0.50 20.33
N GLY A 37 0.54 -1.11 19.75
CA GLY A 37 -0.72 -0.46 19.41
C GLY A 37 -0.72 0.26 18.06
N GLU A 38 0.43 0.34 17.38
CA GLU A 38 0.50 0.82 16.00
C GLU A 38 -0.31 -0.08 15.06
N ASP A 39 -0.66 0.46 13.89
CA ASP A 39 -1.50 -0.20 12.88
C ASP A 39 -2.94 -0.51 13.30
N GLY A 40 -3.38 -0.07 14.49
CA GLY A 40 -4.76 -0.31 14.97
C GLY A 40 -5.85 0.19 14.01
N PHE A 41 -5.60 1.28 13.28
CA PHE A 41 -6.57 1.82 12.32
C PHE A 41 -6.84 0.86 11.15
N PHE A 42 -5.81 0.37 10.45
CA PHE A 42 -5.97 -0.56 9.32
C PHE A 42 -6.10 -2.02 9.72
N GLY A 43 -5.44 -2.42 10.82
CA GLY A 43 -5.37 -3.79 11.32
C GLY A 43 -6.48 -4.17 12.29
N LYS A 44 -7.24 -3.21 12.83
CA LYS A 44 -8.43 -3.48 13.65
C LYS A 44 -9.65 -2.70 13.18
N THR A 45 -9.62 -1.37 13.23
CA THR A 45 -10.80 -0.52 12.98
C THR A 45 -11.36 -0.73 11.57
N LEU A 46 -10.50 -0.76 10.56
CA LEU A 46 -10.90 -1.00 9.17
C LEU A 46 -10.81 -2.47 8.76
N LYS A 47 -10.47 -3.39 9.67
CA LYS A 47 -10.37 -4.83 9.40
C LYS A 47 -11.61 -5.57 9.91
N THR A 48 -12.72 -5.42 9.18
CA THR A 48 -13.99 -6.09 9.46
C THR A 48 -14.65 -6.57 8.18
N ASP A 49 -15.71 -7.37 8.30
CA ASP A 49 -16.49 -7.87 7.16
C ASP A 49 -17.31 -6.77 6.46
N SER A 50 -17.53 -5.62 7.11
CA SER A 50 -18.28 -4.49 6.55
C SER A 50 -17.42 -3.29 6.15
N THR A 51 -16.14 -3.26 6.54
CA THR A 51 -15.14 -2.26 6.14
C THR A 51 -14.17 -2.82 5.10
N ILE A 52 -12.85 -2.83 5.31
CA ILE A 52 -11.88 -3.44 4.39
C ILE A 52 -11.74 -4.92 4.72
N ARG A 53 -12.45 -5.76 3.96
CA ARG A 53 -12.50 -7.22 4.13
C ARG A 53 -11.17 -7.89 3.80
N THR A 54 -10.49 -7.38 2.78
CA THR A 54 -9.25 -7.98 2.29
C THR A 54 -8.31 -6.90 1.76
N PHE A 55 -7.03 -7.02 2.11
CA PHE A 55 -5.96 -6.15 1.68
C PHE A 55 -4.75 -7.02 1.28
N LEU A 56 -4.55 -7.21 -0.03
CA LEU A 56 -3.49 -8.08 -0.57
C LEU A 56 -2.46 -7.24 -1.29
N SER A 57 -1.26 -7.10 -0.72
CA SER A 57 -0.16 -6.34 -1.32
C SER A 57 0.80 -7.25 -2.09
N PHE A 58 1.21 -6.78 -3.26
CA PHE A 58 2.10 -7.45 -4.19
C PHE A 58 3.31 -6.56 -4.47
N ARG A 59 4.48 -7.17 -4.52
CA ARG A 59 5.71 -6.52 -5.01
C ARG A 59 6.22 -7.22 -6.26
N PRO A 60 7.03 -6.55 -7.08
CA PRO A 60 7.74 -7.21 -8.18
C PRO A 60 8.57 -8.40 -7.67
N SER A 61 8.56 -9.48 -8.46
CA SER A 61 9.37 -10.67 -8.20
C SER A 61 10.86 -10.40 -8.40
N GLN A 62 11.19 -9.49 -9.32
CA GLN A 62 12.56 -9.04 -9.58
C GLN A 62 12.82 -7.69 -8.90
N GLU A 63 14.02 -7.54 -8.36
CA GLU A 63 14.48 -6.29 -7.76
C GLU A 63 15.12 -5.40 -8.82
N THR A 64 14.94 -4.10 -8.69
CA THR A 64 15.70 -3.11 -9.46
C THR A 64 17.10 -2.92 -8.86
N GLU A 65 18.05 -2.52 -9.69
CA GLU A 65 19.35 -2.06 -9.22
C GLU A 65 19.22 -0.75 -8.41
N GLY A 66 20.03 -0.61 -7.37
CA GLY A 66 20.06 0.58 -6.50
C GLY A 66 19.53 0.36 -5.08
N ASP A 67 19.35 1.46 -4.35
CA ASP A 67 19.01 1.43 -2.92
C ASP A 67 17.55 1.04 -2.66
N LEU A 68 16.64 1.26 -3.60
CA LEU A 68 15.23 0.90 -3.50
C LEU A 68 14.93 -0.22 -4.49
N PRO A 69 14.89 -1.50 -4.04
CA PRO A 69 14.68 -2.65 -4.93
C PRO A 69 13.28 -2.74 -5.55
N PHE A 70 12.27 -2.05 -5.02
CA PHE A 70 10.91 -2.07 -5.54
C PHE A 70 10.40 -0.65 -5.80
N LEU A 71 10.22 -0.30 -7.08
CA LEU A 71 9.72 1.01 -7.48
C LEU A 71 8.20 1.07 -7.66
N GLU A 72 7.53 -0.07 -7.65
CA GLU A 72 6.07 -0.20 -7.73
C GLU A 72 5.59 -1.26 -6.75
N THR A 73 4.41 -1.06 -6.18
CA THR A 73 3.61 -2.10 -5.52
C THR A 73 2.19 -2.03 -6.05
N ARG A 74 1.53 -3.19 -6.09
CA ARG A 74 0.10 -3.29 -6.39
C ARG A 74 -0.62 -3.86 -5.19
N THR A 75 -1.82 -3.38 -4.93
CA THR A 75 -2.65 -3.89 -3.84
C THR A 75 -4.06 -4.13 -4.34
N ILE A 76 -4.65 -5.26 -3.95
CA ILE A 76 -6.07 -5.54 -4.14
C ILE A 76 -6.79 -5.24 -2.83
N LEU A 77 -7.81 -4.39 -2.89
CA LEU A 77 -8.69 -4.07 -1.74
C LEU A 77 -10.11 -4.54 -2.00
N ASP A 78 -10.68 -5.27 -1.04
CA ASP A 78 -12.10 -5.61 -0.98
C ASP A 78 -12.79 -4.69 0.04
N LEU A 79 -13.56 -3.73 -0.46
CA LEU A 79 -14.34 -2.79 0.34
C LEU A 79 -15.76 -3.30 0.58
N GLY A 80 -16.19 -3.21 1.83
CA GLY A 80 -17.56 -3.38 2.29
C GLY A 80 -18.38 -2.09 2.27
N PRO A 81 -19.64 -2.16 2.72
CA PRO A 81 -20.61 -1.06 2.62
C PRO A 81 -20.46 0.04 3.69
N ASP A 82 -19.79 -0.21 4.82
CA ASP A 82 -19.78 0.73 5.95
C ASP A 82 -18.68 1.80 5.81
N LEU A 83 -18.42 2.20 4.57
CA LEU A 83 -17.32 3.09 4.17
C LEU A 83 -17.82 4.32 3.40
N ASP A 84 -19.14 4.46 3.26
CA ASP A 84 -19.80 5.50 2.48
C ASP A 84 -19.68 6.88 3.15
N GLY A 85 -19.38 7.92 2.36
CA GLY A 85 -19.63 9.31 2.74
C GLY A 85 -20.85 9.92 2.04
N TYR A 86 -21.26 9.29 0.94
CA TYR A 86 -22.46 9.55 0.16
C TYR A 86 -22.99 8.18 -0.31
N PRO A 87 -24.29 7.99 -0.59
CA PRO A 87 -24.82 6.68 -0.98
C PRO A 87 -23.97 5.96 -2.03
N GLN A 88 -23.49 4.76 -1.67
CA GLN A 88 -22.67 3.87 -2.50
C GLN A 88 -21.34 4.49 -2.97
N THR A 89 -20.83 5.49 -2.23
CA THR A 89 -19.59 6.20 -2.54
C THR A 89 -18.69 6.31 -1.32
N ALA A 90 -17.48 5.75 -1.42
CA ALA A 90 -16.50 5.77 -0.34
C ALA A 90 -16.20 7.19 0.13
N HIS A 91 -16.20 7.40 1.45
CA HIS A 91 -15.91 8.69 2.06
C HIS A 91 -14.53 9.21 1.62
N GLY A 92 -14.41 10.49 1.26
CA GLY A 92 -13.14 11.07 0.77
C GLY A 92 -11.99 10.90 1.78
N GLY A 93 -12.27 11.07 3.07
CA GLY A 93 -11.30 10.81 4.15
C GLY A 93 -10.77 9.38 4.22
N LEU A 94 -11.59 8.37 3.88
CA LEU A 94 -11.13 6.99 3.77
C LEU A 94 -10.17 6.83 2.59
N GLN A 95 -10.54 7.40 1.44
CA GLN A 95 -9.70 7.33 0.24
C GLN A 95 -8.34 8.01 0.50
N ALA A 96 -8.31 9.15 1.19
CA ALA A 96 -7.08 9.80 1.61
C ALA A 96 -6.24 8.93 2.55
N ALA A 97 -6.86 8.29 3.54
CA ALA A 97 -6.16 7.36 4.42
C ALA A 97 -5.60 6.15 3.66
N LEU A 98 -6.32 5.62 2.67
CA LEU A 98 -5.82 4.57 1.79
C LEU A 98 -4.60 5.03 0.99
N MET A 99 -4.57 6.29 0.51
CA MET A 99 -3.39 6.81 -0.20
C MET A 99 -2.15 6.85 0.70
N ASP A 100 -2.30 7.29 1.94
CA ASP A 100 -1.22 7.31 2.92
C ASP A 100 -0.70 5.89 3.19
N GLU A 101 -1.63 4.97 3.45
CA GLU A 101 -1.32 3.56 3.71
C GLU A 101 -0.58 2.90 2.54
N LEU A 102 -1.03 3.11 1.30
CA LEU A 102 -0.38 2.58 0.09
C LEU A 102 1.04 3.12 -0.09
N CYS A 103 1.28 4.38 0.25
CA CYS A 103 2.63 4.93 0.28
C CYS A 103 3.48 4.24 1.36
N GLY A 104 2.93 4.03 2.56
CA GLY A 104 3.59 3.31 3.65
C GLY A 104 3.93 1.85 3.29
N VAL A 105 3.07 1.17 2.53
CA VAL A 105 3.28 -0.21 2.07
C VAL A 105 4.54 -0.33 1.22
N ILE A 106 4.72 0.51 0.19
CA ILE A 106 5.91 0.44 -0.68
C ILE A 106 7.19 0.81 0.07
N VAL A 107 7.12 1.77 1.00
CA VAL A 107 8.25 2.13 1.87
C VAL A 107 8.64 0.95 2.76
N THR A 108 7.66 0.27 3.37
CA THR A 108 7.89 -0.90 4.22
C THR A 108 8.47 -2.07 3.43
N GLN A 109 7.99 -2.34 2.22
CA GLN A 109 8.55 -3.41 1.38
C GLN A 109 10.03 -3.19 1.04
N ASN A 110 10.42 -1.95 0.72
CA ASN A 110 11.82 -1.62 0.45
C ASN A 110 12.68 -1.69 1.72
N ARG A 111 12.14 -1.23 2.85
CA ARG A 111 12.76 -1.34 4.18
C ARG A 111 13.07 -2.80 4.51
N ASP A 112 12.10 -3.69 4.36
CA ASP A 112 12.24 -5.10 4.70
C ASP A 112 13.27 -5.81 3.81
N ALA A 113 13.31 -5.48 2.51
CA ALA A 113 14.34 -6.02 1.62
C ALA A 113 15.76 -5.59 2.01
N LYS A 114 15.96 -4.35 2.47
CA LYS A 114 17.26 -3.91 3.01
C LYS A 114 17.65 -4.70 4.26
N VAL A 115 16.69 -4.93 5.16
CA VAL A 115 16.91 -5.73 6.38
C VAL A 115 17.27 -7.17 6.03
N GLU A 116 16.52 -7.80 5.12
CA GLU A 116 16.76 -9.19 4.69
C GLU A 116 18.15 -9.35 4.05
N LYS A 117 18.54 -8.43 3.17
CA LYS A 117 19.87 -8.43 2.54
C LYS A 117 21.00 -8.33 3.57
N ALA A 118 20.88 -7.41 4.53
CA ALA A 118 21.90 -7.25 5.55
C ALA A 118 21.99 -8.43 6.52
N GLN A 119 20.85 -9.00 6.92
CA GLN A 119 20.81 -10.20 7.73
C GLN A 119 21.52 -11.37 7.03
N LYS A 120 21.29 -11.56 5.72
CA LYS A 120 22.00 -12.56 4.91
C LYS A 120 23.51 -12.35 4.85
N LEU A 121 23.96 -11.10 4.97
CA LEU A 121 25.38 -10.72 5.01
C LEU A 121 25.96 -10.69 6.44
N GLY A 122 25.17 -11.04 7.47
CA GLY A 122 25.59 -10.98 8.88
C GLY A 122 25.83 -9.55 9.39
N GLN A 123 25.25 -8.53 8.74
CA GLN A 123 25.45 -7.13 9.08
C GLN A 123 24.32 -6.62 9.98
N ALA A 124 24.68 -5.83 10.99
CA ALA A 124 23.70 -5.07 11.75
C ALA A 124 23.18 -3.90 10.88
N VAL A 125 21.87 -3.84 10.63
CA VAL A 125 21.25 -2.71 9.95
C VAL A 125 20.40 -1.91 10.92
N LYS A 126 20.73 -0.63 11.05
CA LYS A 126 19.83 0.36 11.61
C LYS A 126 18.78 0.69 10.57
N VAL A 127 17.55 0.25 10.83
CA VAL A 127 16.45 0.44 9.90
C VAL A 127 15.90 1.86 10.04
N PRO A 128 15.89 2.68 8.98
CA PRO A 128 15.32 4.02 9.07
C PRO A 128 13.81 3.99 9.23
N ASP A 129 13.31 4.84 10.11
CA ASP A 129 11.89 5.17 10.19
C ASP A 129 11.55 6.26 9.19
N TYR A 130 10.41 6.10 8.52
CA TYR A 130 9.88 7.06 7.56
C TYR A 130 8.53 7.56 8.05
N TYR A 131 8.28 8.85 7.82
CA TYR A 131 7.02 9.49 8.16
C TYR A 131 6.45 10.24 6.96
N THR A 132 5.13 10.24 6.85
CA THR A 132 4.42 11.10 5.89
C THR A 132 4.67 12.56 6.25
N ALA A 133 5.35 13.29 5.37
CA ALA A 133 5.53 14.74 5.51
C ALA A 133 4.47 15.53 4.75
N TYR A 134 3.96 14.96 3.66
CA TYR A 134 2.96 15.58 2.81
C TYR A 134 2.16 14.51 2.08
N LEU A 135 0.87 14.78 1.88
CA LEU A 135 -0.03 13.99 1.06
C LEU A 135 -1.02 14.93 0.37
N ASN A 136 -1.11 14.82 -0.95
CA ASN A 136 -2.14 15.48 -1.76
C ASN A 136 -3.02 14.44 -2.44
N THR A 137 -4.33 14.66 -2.43
CA THR A 137 -5.32 13.74 -3.00
C THR A 137 -6.16 14.45 -4.04
N THR A 138 -6.21 13.89 -5.25
CA THR A 138 -7.07 14.35 -6.33
C THR A 138 -8.17 13.32 -6.60
N TYR A 139 -9.42 13.69 -6.28
CA TYR A 139 -10.61 12.88 -6.55
C TYR A 139 -11.07 13.11 -7.98
N LYS A 140 -10.96 12.08 -8.84
CA LYS A 140 -11.31 12.14 -10.27
C LYS A 140 -12.75 11.70 -10.52
N LYS A 141 -13.20 10.65 -9.83
CA LYS A 141 -14.54 10.06 -9.96
C LYS A 141 -15.02 9.52 -8.60
N PRO A 142 -16.35 9.44 -8.37
CA PRO A 142 -16.88 8.75 -7.19
C PRO A 142 -16.35 7.31 -7.12
N LEU A 143 -15.81 6.91 -5.98
CA LEU A 143 -15.30 5.55 -5.76
C LEU A 143 -16.46 4.69 -5.23
N PRO A 144 -16.88 3.62 -5.94
CA PRO A 144 -18.02 2.81 -5.54
C PRO A 144 -17.75 1.95 -4.30
N THR A 145 -18.76 1.84 -3.45
CA THR A 145 -18.78 0.94 -2.28
C THR A 145 -20.12 0.19 -2.19
N PRO A 146 -20.12 -1.12 -1.85
CA PRO A 146 -18.96 -2.01 -1.73
C PRO A 146 -18.32 -2.30 -3.10
N GLY A 147 -17.04 -2.69 -3.12
CA GLY A 147 -16.32 -2.85 -4.39
C GLY A 147 -14.97 -3.55 -4.25
N LEU A 148 -14.40 -3.96 -5.38
CA LEU A 148 -13.02 -4.45 -5.46
C LEU A 148 -12.19 -3.38 -6.18
N LEU A 149 -11.04 -3.02 -5.59
CA LEU A 149 -10.15 -2.01 -6.15
C LEU A 149 -8.79 -2.60 -6.47
N LEU A 150 -8.22 -2.15 -7.58
CA LEU A 150 -6.79 -2.20 -7.82
C LEU A 150 -6.18 -0.90 -7.31
N CYS A 151 -5.14 -1.00 -6.51
CA CYS A 151 -4.39 0.14 -6.03
C CYS A 151 -2.94 0.03 -6.46
N THR A 152 -2.32 1.14 -6.85
CA THR A 152 -0.89 1.17 -7.13
C THR A 152 -0.20 2.19 -6.24
N ALA A 153 1.06 1.93 -5.89
CA ALA A 153 1.98 2.95 -5.39
C ALA A 153 3.28 2.85 -6.18
N LYS A 154 3.78 3.99 -6.65
CA LYS A 154 5.00 4.08 -7.46
C LYS A 154 5.93 5.13 -6.88
N ILE A 155 7.19 4.78 -6.65
CA ILE A 155 8.22 5.75 -6.30
C ILE A 155 8.60 6.50 -7.57
N GLU A 156 8.30 7.81 -7.60
CA GLU A 156 8.59 8.65 -8.75
C GLU A 156 10.01 9.18 -8.73
N ARG A 157 10.51 9.53 -7.54
CA ARG A 157 11.89 9.98 -7.32
C ARG A 157 12.27 9.93 -5.86
N THR A 158 13.57 10.02 -5.62
CA THR A 158 14.16 10.20 -4.29
C THR A 158 15.09 11.41 -4.25
N GLU A 159 15.15 12.11 -3.13
CA GLU A 159 16.11 13.20 -2.91
C GLU A 159 16.94 12.98 -1.65
N GLY A 160 18.21 13.40 -1.69
CA GLY A 160 19.09 13.42 -0.52
C GLY A 160 19.48 12.03 0.00
N VAL A 161 19.86 11.11 -0.90
CA VAL A 161 20.23 9.71 -0.59
C VAL A 161 19.14 9.03 0.23
N ASP A 162 18.01 8.71 -0.41
CA ASP A 162 16.82 8.09 0.21
C ASP A 162 16.15 8.84 1.38
N ARG A 163 16.58 10.08 1.69
CA ARG A 163 16.00 10.89 2.76
C ARG A 163 14.57 11.32 2.47
N LYS A 164 14.25 11.62 1.21
CA LYS A 164 12.91 11.98 0.75
C LYS A 164 12.48 11.01 -0.33
N ILE A 165 11.33 10.39 -0.18
CA ILE A 165 10.75 9.46 -1.14
C ILE A 165 9.42 10.05 -1.59
N PHE A 166 9.31 10.36 -2.89
CA PHE A 166 8.08 10.86 -3.49
C PHE A 166 7.35 9.72 -4.16
N ILE A 167 6.09 9.54 -3.79
CA ILE A 167 5.30 8.37 -4.13
C ILE A 167 4.00 8.83 -4.75
N ARG A 168 3.64 8.27 -5.90
CA ARG A 168 2.34 8.46 -6.51
C ARG A 168 1.49 7.21 -6.31
N THR A 169 0.27 7.38 -5.83
CA THR A 169 -0.70 6.30 -5.60
C THR A 169 -1.95 6.47 -6.45
N THR A 170 -2.64 5.36 -6.70
CA THR A 170 -3.95 5.34 -7.38
C THR A 170 -4.91 4.38 -6.72
N LEU A 171 -6.20 4.71 -6.75
CA LEU A 171 -7.32 3.79 -6.52
C LEU A 171 -8.07 3.62 -7.85
N GLU A 172 -8.19 2.38 -8.32
CA GLU A 172 -8.65 2.02 -9.67
C GLU A 172 -9.67 0.87 -9.64
N ASP A 173 -10.40 0.72 -10.75
CA ASP A 173 -11.36 -0.38 -10.97
C ASP A 173 -10.71 -1.67 -11.50
N GLY A 174 -9.41 -1.63 -11.79
CA GLY A 174 -8.65 -2.71 -12.42
C GLY A 174 -8.84 -2.84 -13.94
N ASN A 175 -9.68 -1.99 -14.56
CA ASN A 175 -9.98 -1.96 -16.00
C ASN A 175 -9.62 -0.61 -16.66
N GLY A 176 -8.82 0.22 -15.97
CA GLY A 176 -8.29 1.48 -16.48
C GLY A 176 -9.00 2.75 -15.97
N THR A 177 -10.05 2.63 -15.15
CA THR A 177 -10.64 3.79 -14.48
C THR A 177 -9.85 4.11 -13.21
N VAL A 178 -9.34 5.34 -13.14
CA VAL A 178 -8.77 5.89 -11.90
C VAL A 178 -9.83 6.73 -11.18
N TYR A 179 -10.12 6.37 -9.93
CA TYR A 179 -11.03 7.11 -9.06
C TYR A 179 -10.34 8.26 -8.35
N THR A 180 -9.16 7.98 -7.77
CA THR A 180 -8.41 8.95 -6.95
C THR A 180 -6.92 8.75 -7.16
N ILE A 181 -6.19 9.86 -7.18
CA ILE A 181 -4.72 9.89 -7.25
C ILE A 181 -4.19 10.49 -5.95
N GLY A 182 -3.16 9.88 -5.38
CA GLY A 182 -2.40 10.43 -4.26
C GLY A 182 -0.98 10.79 -4.66
N GLU A 183 -0.45 11.87 -4.10
CA GLU A 183 0.94 12.30 -4.22
C GLU A 183 1.49 12.50 -2.81
N GLY A 184 2.33 11.56 -2.36
CA GLY A 184 2.90 11.52 -1.02
C GLY A 184 4.39 11.83 -1.00
N LEU A 185 4.85 12.44 0.09
CA LEU A 185 6.27 12.56 0.43
C LEU A 185 6.52 11.90 1.77
N PHE A 186 7.39 10.90 1.77
CA PHE A 186 7.88 10.23 2.96
C PHE A 186 9.30 10.68 3.27
N VAL A 187 9.56 11.04 4.52
CA VAL A 187 10.87 11.52 4.97
C VAL A 187 11.48 10.60 6.00
N LYS A 188 12.75 10.26 5.79
CA LYS A 188 13.58 9.52 6.74
C LYS A 188 13.85 10.37 7.97
N LEU A 189 13.59 9.84 9.15
CA LEU A 189 13.93 10.51 10.40
C LEU A 189 15.46 10.57 10.54
N ALA A 190 16.03 11.78 10.54
CA ALA A 190 17.39 11.98 10.96
C ALA A 190 17.39 12.08 12.49
N VAL A 191 18.04 11.15 13.18
CA VAL A 191 18.31 11.32 14.61
C VAL A 191 19.20 12.55 14.74
N LYS A 192 18.67 13.64 15.32
CA LYS A 192 19.54 14.72 15.81
C LYS A 192 20.31 14.12 16.99
N LEU A 193 21.62 13.94 16.80
CA LEU A 193 22.57 13.69 17.88
C LEU A 193 22.60 14.89 18.83
#